data_AF-J9G1Y2-F1
#
_entry.id   AF-J9G1Y2-F1
#
_cell.length_a   1.000
_cell.length_b   1.000
_cell.length_c   1.000
_cell.angle_alpha   90.00
_cell.angle_beta   90.00
_cell.angle_gamma   90.00
#
_symmetry.space_group_name_H-M   'P 1'
#
loop_
_entity.id
_entity.type
_entity.pdbx_description
1 polymer ?
#
loop_
_entity_poly.entity_id
_entity_poly.type
_entity_poly.pdbx_seq_one_letter_code
_entity_poly.pdbx_strand_id
1 'polypeptide(L)'
;LTNSEAQKLRELSIRIVRHVGIVGECNVQYAFDPESEDYRVIEVNARLSRSSALASKATGYPLAFVAAKLGLGYGLFDLKNSVTKTTTAYFEPALDYVVCKIPRWDLGKFRGVDRELGSSMKSVGEVMAIGRTFEEVIQKGLRMIGQGMHGFVDNKEIVIDNVEAALKEPTDKRIFVIEKAFKEGYTIDQIYDLTKIDRWFLQKLYCIHETDRQLHACTSVNVLGNELLRKAKIQGFTDFQIARALGMEQEMDIEKASMAIRARRKQAGILPVVKQIDTLAAEYPAQTNYLYLTYSGVAHDIRFEQDKRSVVVLGSGAYRIGSSVEFDWCGVQALNTIRKE
;
A
#
# COMPACT_ATOMS: atom_id res chain seq x y z
N LEU A 1 11.98 -7.18 12.56
CA LEU A 1 13.37 -7.58 12.27
C LEU A 1 14.33 -6.54 12.83
N THR A 2 15.23 -6.95 13.70
CA THR A 2 16.40 -6.14 14.08
C THR A 2 17.40 -6.07 12.91
N ASN A 3 18.40 -5.19 13.00
CA ASN A 3 19.47 -5.13 11.99
C ASN A 3 20.22 -6.47 11.84
N SER A 4 20.49 -7.15 12.96
CA SER A 4 21.16 -8.46 12.97
C SER A 4 20.36 -9.49 12.18
N GLU A 5 19.06 -9.61 12.48
CA GLU A 5 18.16 -10.54 11.80
C GLU A 5 18.03 -10.25 10.30
N ALA A 6 17.90 -8.96 9.93
CA ALA A 6 17.82 -8.56 8.53
C ALA A 6 19.10 -8.91 7.75
N GLN A 7 20.28 -8.67 8.33
CA GLN A 7 21.55 -9.02 7.68
C GLN A 7 21.76 -10.54 7.61
N LYS A 8 21.34 -11.30 8.64
CA LYS A 8 21.34 -12.77 8.63
C LYS A 8 20.52 -13.33 7.46
N LEU A 9 19.27 -12.89 7.31
CA LEU A 9 18.41 -13.32 6.21
C LEU A 9 18.92 -12.85 4.83
N ARG A 10 19.52 -11.67 4.76
CA ARG A 10 20.17 -11.16 3.53
C ARG A 10 21.36 -12.04 3.11
N GLU A 11 22.27 -12.36 4.02
CA GLU A 11 23.42 -13.22 3.74
C GLU A 11 22.97 -14.61 3.29
N LEU A 12 21.99 -15.21 3.97
CA LEU A 12 21.42 -16.50 3.61
C LEU A 12 20.85 -16.49 2.19
N SER A 13 20.14 -15.42 1.83
CA SER A 13 19.58 -15.25 0.48
C SER A 13 20.68 -15.26 -0.57
N ILE A 14 21.77 -14.51 -0.34
CA ILE A 14 22.93 -14.48 -1.24
C ILE A 14 23.59 -15.87 -1.34
N ARG A 15 23.75 -16.57 -0.22
CA ARG A 15 24.36 -17.92 -0.18
C ARG A 15 23.52 -18.94 -0.96
N ILE A 16 22.21 -18.95 -0.76
CA ILE A 16 21.27 -19.83 -1.48
C ILE A 16 21.37 -19.58 -2.98
N VAL A 17 21.29 -18.32 -3.41
CA VAL A 17 21.34 -17.92 -4.82
C VAL A 17 22.66 -18.34 -5.49
N ARG A 18 23.79 -18.14 -4.80
CA ARG A 18 25.11 -18.58 -5.27
C ARG A 18 25.22 -20.10 -5.39
N HIS A 19 24.70 -20.83 -4.41
CA HIS A 19 24.75 -22.29 -4.40
C HIS A 19 23.92 -22.89 -5.55
N VAL A 20 22.74 -22.33 -5.82
CA VAL A 20 21.88 -22.76 -6.93
C VAL A 20 22.44 -22.33 -8.29
N GLY A 21 23.28 -21.30 -8.35
CA GLY A 21 23.89 -20.81 -9.58
C GLY A 21 22.96 -19.93 -10.42
N ILE A 22 22.06 -19.17 -9.77
CA ILE A 22 21.09 -18.31 -10.48
C ILE A 22 21.81 -17.07 -11.03
N VAL A 23 21.64 -16.83 -12.33
CA VAL A 23 22.07 -15.59 -13.02
C VAL A 23 20.83 -14.86 -13.51
N GLY A 24 20.53 -13.69 -12.92
CA GLY A 24 19.32 -12.94 -13.18
C GLY A 24 18.65 -12.46 -11.90
N GLU A 25 17.35 -12.70 -11.77
CA GLU A 25 16.57 -12.36 -10.58
C GLU A 25 15.85 -13.58 -10.02
N CYS A 26 15.65 -13.57 -8.70
CA CYS A 26 14.90 -14.59 -8.00
C CYS A 26 14.23 -14.03 -6.74
N ASN A 27 13.23 -14.75 -6.24
CA ASN A 27 12.59 -14.48 -4.95
C ASN A 27 12.85 -15.63 -3.97
N VAL A 28 13.31 -15.31 -2.76
CA VAL A 28 13.51 -16.26 -1.66
C VAL A 28 12.49 -15.97 -0.56
N GLN A 29 11.84 -17.01 -0.03
CA GLN A 29 10.85 -16.89 1.04
C GLN A 29 11.31 -17.58 2.32
N TYR A 30 11.03 -16.94 3.45
CA TYR A 30 11.39 -17.41 4.78
C TYR A 30 10.16 -17.45 5.68
N ALA A 31 10.11 -18.43 6.59
CA ALA A 31 9.40 -18.31 7.85
C ALA A 31 10.42 -17.97 8.92
N PHE A 32 10.12 -16.97 9.76
CA PHE A 32 11.00 -16.48 10.82
C PHE A 32 10.21 -16.49 12.13
N ASP A 33 10.79 -17.07 13.18
CA ASP A 33 10.17 -17.14 14.50
C ASP A 33 10.21 -15.76 15.18
N PRO A 34 9.09 -15.17 15.61
CA PRO A 34 9.10 -13.87 16.28
C PRO A 34 9.73 -13.89 17.68
N GLU A 35 9.89 -15.05 18.33
CA GLU A 35 10.41 -15.16 19.70
C GLU A 35 11.89 -15.60 19.76
N SER A 36 12.47 -16.00 18.63
CA SER A 36 13.84 -16.46 18.54
C SER A 36 14.50 -16.01 17.23
N GLU A 37 15.74 -16.44 16.96
CA GLU A 37 16.34 -16.26 15.64
C GLU A 37 16.20 -17.49 14.73
N ASP A 38 15.29 -18.41 15.07
CA ASP A 38 15.01 -19.59 14.25
C ASP A 38 14.31 -19.20 12.94
N TYR A 39 14.67 -19.89 11.87
CA TYR A 39 14.11 -19.62 10.54
C TYR A 39 14.03 -20.88 9.69
N ARG A 40 13.12 -20.88 8.72
CA ARG A 40 13.02 -21.92 7.67
C ARG A 40 13.01 -21.24 6.32
N VAL A 41 13.83 -21.74 5.40
CA VAL A 41 13.71 -21.40 3.97
C VAL A 41 12.51 -22.18 3.43
N ILE A 42 11.54 -21.47 2.87
CA ILE A 42 10.30 -22.08 2.36
C ILE A 42 10.48 -22.49 0.91
N GLU A 43 10.87 -21.54 0.06
CA GLU A 43 11.10 -21.79 -1.36
C GLU A 43 12.02 -20.73 -2.00
N VAL A 44 12.54 -21.06 -3.19
CA VAL A 44 13.26 -20.15 -4.07
C VAL A 44 12.61 -20.19 -5.45
N ASN A 45 12.11 -19.05 -5.89
CA ASN A 45 11.60 -18.87 -7.25
C ASN A 45 12.72 -18.29 -8.12
N ALA A 46 13.39 -19.13 -8.91
CA ALA A 46 14.47 -18.74 -9.83
C ALA A 46 13.95 -18.07 -11.12
N ARG A 47 13.09 -17.06 -10.97
CA ARG A 47 12.47 -16.29 -12.05
C ARG A 47 11.82 -15.02 -11.51
N LEU A 48 11.47 -14.12 -12.42
CA LEU A 48 10.57 -13.02 -12.14
C LEU A 48 9.24 -13.53 -11.57
N SER A 49 8.73 -12.79 -10.59
CA SER A 49 7.53 -13.11 -9.85
C SER A 49 6.63 -11.88 -9.70
N ARG A 50 5.40 -12.09 -9.20
CA ARG A 50 4.54 -10.97 -8.78
C ARG A 50 5.22 -10.12 -7.71
N SER A 51 5.98 -10.74 -6.81
CA SER A 51 6.79 -10.03 -5.82
C SER A 51 7.90 -9.20 -6.45
N SER A 52 8.52 -9.65 -7.54
CA SER A 52 9.52 -8.89 -8.29
C SER A 52 8.90 -7.67 -8.98
N ALA A 53 7.71 -7.82 -9.56
CA ALA A 53 6.97 -6.70 -10.12
C ALA A 53 6.60 -5.66 -9.05
N LEU A 54 6.09 -6.12 -7.90
CA LEU A 54 5.80 -5.27 -6.73
C LEU A 54 7.07 -4.55 -6.24
N ALA A 55 8.17 -5.27 -6.05
CA ALA A 55 9.44 -4.70 -5.60
C ALA A 55 9.99 -3.66 -6.60
N SER A 56 9.84 -3.89 -7.90
CA SER A 56 10.24 -2.92 -8.92
C SER A 56 9.44 -1.63 -8.84
N LYS A 57 8.13 -1.72 -8.56
CA LYS A 57 7.26 -0.55 -8.37
C LYS A 57 7.50 0.13 -7.04
N ALA A 58 7.76 -0.64 -5.98
CA ALA A 58 8.03 -0.11 -4.66
C ALA A 58 9.34 0.68 -4.62
N THR A 59 10.38 0.19 -5.30
CA THR A 59 11.72 0.78 -5.26
C THR A 59 12.02 1.74 -6.39
N GLY A 60 11.35 1.59 -7.54
CA GLY A 60 11.76 2.22 -8.80
C GLY A 60 12.88 1.46 -9.53
N TYR A 61 13.40 0.37 -8.95
CA TYR A 61 14.46 -0.43 -9.55
C TYR A 61 13.88 -1.45 -10.55
N PRO A 62 14.23 -1.40 -11.85
CA PRO A 62 13.57 -2.21 -12.87
C PRO A 62 14.13 -3.65 -12.94
N LEU A 63 13.74 -4.51 -11.99
CA LEU A 63 14.30 -5.86 -11.81
C LEU A 63 14.26 -6.70 -13.10
N ALA A 64 13.15 -6.68 -13.83
CA ALA A 64 13.02 -7.44 -15.09
C ALA A 64 13.99 -6.98 -16.18
N PHE A 65 14.19 -5.66 -16.32
CA PHE A 65 15.12 -5.09 -17.28
C PHE A 65 16.56 -5.45 -16.93
N VAL A 66 16.93 -5.33 -15.66
CA VAL A 66 18.26 -5.70 -15.17
C VAL A 66 18.52 -7.19 -15.34
N ALA A 67 17.58 -8.05 -14.93
CA ALA A 67 17.69 -9.50 -15.08
C ALA A 67 17.91 -9.92 -16.54
N ALA A 68 17.19 -9.31 -17.49
CA ALA A 68 17.38 -9.56 -18.92
C ALA A 68 18.78 -9.18 -19.39
N LYS A 69 19.34 -8.07 -18.91
CA LYS A 69 20.72 -7.65 -19.24
C LYS A 69 21.77 -8.58 -18.63
N LEU A 70 21.57 -9.03 -17.39
CA LEU A 70 22.44 -10.03 -16.77
C LEU A 70 22.45 -11.35 -17.56
N GLY A 71 21.29 -11.77 -18.07
CA GLY A 71 21.19 -12.95 -18.94
C GLY A 71 21.94 -12.82 -20.28
N LEU A 72 22.27 -11.59 -20.70
CA LEU A 72 23.10 -11.31 -21.88
C LEU A 72 24.60 -11.15 -21.54
N GLY A 73 24.99 -11.41 -20.28
CA GLY A 73 26.39 -11.34 -19.84
C GLY A 73 26.86 -9.98 -19.32
N TYR A 74 25.97 -8.99 -19.19
CA TYR A 74 26.33 -7.70 -18.56
C TYR A 74 26.52 -7.87 -17.05
N GLY A 75 27.45 -7.12 -16.46
CA GLY A 75 27.56 -6.96 -15.02
C GLY A 75 26.62 -5.87 -14.49
N LEU A 76 26.29 -5.92 -13.19
CA LEU A 76 25.48 -4.86 -12.55
C LEU A 76 26.16 -3.48 -12.60
N PHE A 77 27.49 -3.45 -12.62
CA PHE A 77 28.29 -2.22 -12.73
C PHE A 77 28.24 -1.60 -14.14
N ASP A 78 27.94 -2.39 -15.17
CA ASP A 78 27.81 -1.91 -16.56
C ASP A 78 26.47 -1.21 -16.81
N LEU A 79 25.49 -1.45 -15.95
CA LEU A 79 24.13 -0.95 -16.11
C LEU A 79 23.93 0.34 -15.33
N LYS A 80 23.34 1.35 -15.98
CA LYS A 80 22.96 2.61 -15.32
C LYS A 80 21.62 2.46 -14.58
N ASN A 81 21.50 3.10 -13.43
CA ASN A 81 20.22 3.27 -12.75
C ASN A 81 19.31 4.18 -13.61
N SER A 82 18.14 3.68 -14.00
CA SER A 82 17.19 4.42 -14.85
C SER A 82 16.55 5.63 -14.16
N VAL A 83 16.54 5.66 -12.82
CA VAL A 83 15.88 6.72 -12.03
C VAL A 83 16.83 7.90 -11.81
N THR A 84 18.05 7.65 -11.34
CA THR A 84 19.05 8.72 -11.10
C THR A 84 19.86 9.08 -12.35
N LYS A 85 20.04 8.13 -13.28
CA LYS A 85 20.87 8.23 -14.51
C LYS A 85 22.37 8.49 -14.30
N THR A 86 22.78 8.77 -13.08
CA THR A 86 24.17 9.06 -12.68
C THR A 86 24.83 7.90 -11.94
N THR A 87 24.06 7.03 -11.29
CA THR A 87 24.57 5.86 -10.56
C THR A 87 24.42 4.57 -11.39
N THR A 88 25.06 3.49 -10.94
CA THR A 88 24.92 2.16 -11.55
C THR A 88 23.74 1.40 -10.97
N ALA A 89 23.42 0.23 -11.53
CA ALA A 89 22.44 -0.70 -11.00
C ALA A 89 23.01 -1.57 -9.86
N TYR A 90 24.28 -1.40 -9.47
CA TYR A 90 24.92 -2.17 -8.41
C TYR A 90 24.74 -1.50 -7.03
N PHE A 91 23.52 -1.57 -6.49
CA PHE A 91 23.19 -1.04 -5.16
C PHE A 91 21.95 -1.72 -4.58
N GLU A 92 21.68 -1.49 -3.30
CA GLU A 92 20.43 -1.86 -2.65
C GLU A 92 19.58 -0.59 -2.47
N PRO A 93 18.34 -0.55 -3.02
CA PRO A 93 17.50 0.64 -2.89
C PRO A 93 17.19 1.01 -1.44
N ALA A 94 17.17 2.32 -1.16
CA ALA A 94 16.73 2.89 0.11
C ALA A 94 15.38 3.61 -0.09
N LEU A 95 14.48 3.45 0.88
CA LEU A 95 13.11 3.94 0.81
C LEU A 95 12.84 4.86 2.00
N ASP A 96 12.40 6.09 1.74
CA ASP A 96 11.96 7.06 2.77
C ASP A 96 10.42 7.10 2.93
N TYR A 97 9.78 6.03 2.48
CA TYR A 97 8.35 5.78 2.50
C TYR A 97 8.05 4.29 2.71
N VAL A 98 6.78 3.98 3.00
CA VAL A 98 6.23 2.65 3.15
C VAL A 98 5.41 2.30 1.90
N VAL A 99 5.41 1.03 1.53
CA VAL A 99 4.56 0.49 0.48
C VAL A 99 3.67 -0.61 1.06
N CYS A 100 2.37 -0.53 0.83
CA CYS A 100 1.41 -1.54 1.24
C CYS A 100 0.78 -2.18 0.00
N LYS A 101 0.83 -3.51 -0.05
CA LYS A 101 0.15 -4.31 -1.07
C LYS A 101 -1.03 -5.02 -0.43
N ILE A 102 -2.22 -4.88 -1.03
CA ILE A 102 -3.42 -5.60 -0.60
C ILE A 102 -3.96 -6.41 -1.78
N PRO A 103 -4.19 -7.73 -1.63
CA PRO A 103 -4.81 -8.52 -2.68
C PRO A 103 -6.27 -8.12 -2.91
N ARG A 104 -6.77 -8.39 -4.11
CA ARG A 104 -8.15 -8.17 -4.55
C ARG A 104 -8.84 -9.53 -4.68
N TRP A 105 -10.00 -9.68 -4.05
CA TRP A 105 -10.83 -10.88 -4.16
C TRP A 105 -12.20 -10.57 -4.77
N ASP A 106 -12.70 -11.49 -5.58
CA ASP A 106 -14.04 -11.45 -6.20
C ASP A 106 -14.88 -12.68 -5.80
N LEU A 107 -14.70 -13.17 -4.56
CA LEU A 107 -15.33 -14.40 -4.06
C LEU A 107 -16.86 -14.36 -4.08
N GLY A 108 -17.46 -13.17 -4.01
CA GLY A 108 -18.92 -12.99 -4.11
C GLY A 108 -19.53 -13.43 -5.44
N LYS A 109 -18.72 -13.60 -6.50
CA LYS A 109 -19.18 -14.10 -7.81
C LYS A 109 -19.34 -15.62 -7.86
N PHE A 110 -18.77 -16.34 -6.89
CA PHE A 110 -18.76 -17.80 -6.87
C PHE A 110 -19.67 -18.32 -5.76
N ARG A 111 -20.69 -19.11 -6.12
CA ARG A 111 -21.55 -19.80 -5.14
C ARG A 111 -20.85 -21.07 -4.65
N GLY A 112 -20.93 -21.34 -3.35
CA GLY A 112 -20.36 -22.55 -2.75
C GLY A 112 -18.83 -22.57 -2.63
N VAL A 113 -18.15 -21.44 -2.91
CA VAL A 113 -16.71 -21.33 -2.69
C VAL A 113 -16.43 -21.09 -1.21
N ASP A 114 -15.46 -21.81 -0.68
CA ASP A 114 -14.87 -21.51 0.60
C ASP A 114 -14.14 -20.15 0.55
N ARG A 115 -14.47 -19.27 1.49
CA ARG A 115 -13.94 -17.90 1.58
C ARG A 115 -12.71 -17.79 2.47
N GLU A 116 -12.37 -18.84 3.20
CA GLU A 116 -11.18 -18.88 4.04
C GLU A 116 -9.92 -18.76 3.18
N LEU A 117 -8.94 -18.02 3.67
CA LEU A 117 -7.66 -17.80 3.01
C LEU A 117 -6.64 -18.79 3.56
N GLY A 118 -5.94 -19.47 2.65
CA GLY A 118 -4.88 -20.41 3.01
C GLY A 118 -3.66 -20.24 2.11
N SER A 119 -2.84 -21.29 2.02
CA SER A 119 -1.65 -21.32 1.18
C SER A 119 -1.97 -21.24 -0.32
N SER A 120 -3.14 -21.74 -0.74
CA SER A 120 -3.59 -21.64 -2.13
C SER A 120 -4.20 -20.28 -2.42
N MET A 121 -3.65 -19.60 -3.44
CA MET A 121 -4.07 -18.24 -3.79
C MET A 121 -5.47 -18.22 -4.41
N LYS A 122 -6.38 -17.43 -3.81
CA LYS A 122 -7.74 -17.16 -4.33
C LYS A 122 -7.93 -15.73 -4.86
N SER A 123 -6.91 -14.85 -4.73
CA SER A 123 -6.99 -13.45 -5.17
C SER A 123 -6.90 -13.32 -6.69
N VAL A 124 -7.69 -12.41 -7.27
CA VAL A 124 -7.76 -12.15 -8.72
C VAL A 124 -6.94 -10.95 -9.17
N GLY A 125 -6.42 -10.17 -8.22
CA GLY A 125 -5.60 -9.00 -8.48
C GLY A 125 -4.96 -8.48 -7.20
N GLU A 126 -4.37 -7.30 -7.27
CA GLU A 126 -3.73 -6.62 -6.14
C GLU A 126 -3.67 -5.12 -6.36
N VAL A 127 -3.61 -4.37 -5.26
CA VAL A 127 -3.33 -2.94 -5.26
C VAL A 127 -2.04 -2.66 -4.52
N MET A 128 -1.39 -1.56 -4.88
CA MET A 128 -0.21 -1.04 -4.20
C MET A 128 -0.44 0.41 -3.83
N ALA A 129 -0.20 0.74 -2.57
CA ALA A 129 -0.28 2.10 -2.05
C ALA A 129 1.05 2.55 -1.45
N ILE A 130 1.36 3.84 -1.60
CA ILE A 130 2.59 4.47 -1.13
C ILE A 130 2.27 5.68 -0.24
N GLY A 131 3.05 5.86 0.81
CA GLY A 131 2.85 6.87 1.85
C GLY A 131 3.97 6.80 2.87
N ARG A 132 4.08 7.79 3.76
CA ARG A 132 5.25 7.88 4.67
C ARG A 132 5.01 7.25 6.05
N THR A 133 3.82 6.74 6.29
CA THR A 133 3.46 6.01 7.49
C THR A 133 2.64 4.77 7.13
N PHE A 134 2.64 3.76 8.00
CA PHE A 134 1.84 2.56 7.79
C PHE A 134 0.34 2.89 7.75
N GLU A 135 -0.10 3.75 8.67
CA GLU A 135 -1.48 4.18 8.79
C GLU A 135 -1.97 4.81 7.48
N GLU A 136 -1.15 5.66 6.87
CA GLU A 136 -1.44 6.25 5.57
C GLU A 136 -1.65 5.17 4.51
N VAL A 137 -0.67 4.28 4.33
CA VAL A 137 -0.67 3.32 3.22
C VAL A 137 -1.73 2.25 3.33
N ILE A 138 -2.06 1.78 4.54
CA ILE A 138 -3.10 0.78 4.70
C ILE A 138 -4.47 1.36 4.34
N GLN A 139 -4.77 2.60 4.75
CA GLN A 139 -6.01 3.26 4.37
C GLN A 139 -6.05 3.59 2.86
N LYS A 140 -4.91 3.96 2.27
CA LYS A 140 -4.80 4.10 0.81
C LYS A 140 -5.06 2.79 0.07
N GLY A 141 -4.47 1.71 0.52
CA GLY A 141 -4.67 0.39 -0.05
C GLY A 141 -6.13 0.00 0.00
N LEU A 142 -6.76 0.08 1.19
CA LEU A 142 -8.14 -0.39 1.39
C LEU A 142 -9.16 0.31 0.48
N ARG A 143 -9.02 1.62 0.26
CA ARG A 143 -9.90 2.34 -0.68
C ARG A 143 -9.60 2.05 -2.16
N MET A 144 -8.38 1.63 -2.50
CA MET A 144 -8.01 1.28 -3.87
C MET A 144 -8.56 -0.10 -4.29
N ILE A 145 -8.92 -0.97 -3.33
CA ILE A 145 -9.46 -2.32 -3.63
C ILE A 145 -10.78 -2.23 -4.40
N GLY A 146 -11.54 -1.13 -4.28
CA GLY A 146 -12.76 -0.92 -5.07
C GLY A 146 -13.93 -1.82 -4.65
N GLN A 147 -14.03 -2.14 -3.35
CA GLN A 147 -15.15 -2.88 -2.73
C GLN A 147 -16.17 -1.98 -2.00
N GLY A 148 -16.13 -0.66 -2.24
CA GLY A 148 -16.98 0.31 -1.53
C GLY A 148 -16.43 0.74 -0.17
N MET A 149 -15.31 0.16 0.28
CA MET A 149 -14.64 0.59 1.52
C MET A 149 -13.79 1.83 1.27
N HIS A 150 -13.84 2.80 2.17
CA HIS A 150 -13.08 4.05 2.06
C HIS A 150 -11.81 4.10 2.92
N GLY A 151 -11.59 3.07 3.73
CA GLY A 151 -10.43 2.91 4.59
C GLY A 151 -10.67 1.82 5.64
N PHE A 152 -9.92 1.86 6.75
CA PHE A 152 -9.98 0.85 7.80
C PHE A 152 -11.25 0.94 8.66
N VAL A 153 -11.67 2.17 8.97
CA VAL A 153 -12.79 2.49 9.88
C VAL A 153 -14.03 2.94 9.13
N ASP A 154 -15.15 3.02 9.87
CA ASP A 154 -16.44 3.54 9.40
C ASP A 154 -17.08 2.75 8.23
N ASN A 155 -16.75 1.47 8.13
CA ASN A 155 -17.43 0.53 7.25
C ASN A 155 -18.68 -0.02 7.96
N LYS A 156 -19.73 0.81 8.07
CA LYS A 156 -20.97 0.52 8.82
C LYS A 156 -21.78 -0.64 8.22
N GLU A 157 -21.58 -0.91 6.93
CA GLU A 157 -22.24 -1.97 6.16
C GLU A 157 -21.69 -3.37 6.48
N ILE A 158 -20.52 -3.46 7.11
CA ILE A 158 -19.92 -4.75 7.49
C ILE A 158 -20.48 -5.15 8.85
N VAL A 159 -21.36 -6.15 8.83
CA VAL A 159 -21.85 -6.85 10.03
C VAL A 159 -21.08 -8.15 10.19
N ILE A 160 -20.59 -8.42 11.40
CA ILE A 160 -19.87 -9.64 11.76
C ILE A 160 -20.61 -10.30 12.91
N ASP A 161 -21.08 -11.53 12.72
CA ASP A 161 -21.86 -12.25 13.73
C ASP A 161 -21.00 -12.77 14.88
N ASN A 162 -19.79 -13.26 14.58
CA ASN A 162 -18.84 -13.77 15.56
C ASN A 162 -17.43 -13.23 15.25
N VAL A 163 -17.03 -12.19 15.99
CA VAL A 163 -15.73 -11.52 15.81
C VAL A 163 -14.57 -12.45 16.10
N GLU A 164 -14.64 -13.25 17.17
CA GLU A 164 -13.54 -14.13 17.56
C GLU A 164 -13.27 -15.21 16.49
N ALA A 165 -14.32 -15.87 15.99
CA ALA A 165 -14.20 -16.87 14.92
C ALA A 165 -13.66 -16.23 13.63
N ALA A 166 -14.19 -15.08 13.23
CA ALA A 166 -13.76 -14.36 12.03
C ALA A 166 -12.33 -13.77 12.16
N LEU A 167 -11.82 -13.59 13.38
CA LEU A 167 -10.41 -13.28 13.62
C LEU A 167 -9.54 -14.52 13.46
N LYS A 168 -9.95 -15.71 13.93
CA LYS A 168 -9.16 -16.95 13.80
C LYS A 168 -9.10 -17.45 12.36
N GLU A 169 -10.21 -17.40 11.65
CA GLU A 169 -10.39 -17.91 10.28
C GLU A 169 -10.24 -16.77 9.27
N PRO A 170 -9.05 -16.59 8.66
CA PRO A 170 -8.79 -15.43 7.82
C PRO A 170 -9.65 -15.44 6.55
N THR A 171 -10.41 -14.36 6.32
CA THR A 171 -11.13 -14.11 5.05
C THR A 171 -10.63 -12.82 4.40
N ASP A 172 -11.13 -12.49 3.20
CA ASP A 172 -10.86 -11.22 2.53
C ASP A 172 -11.32 -9.98 3.33
N LYS A 173 -12.15 -10.19 4.36
CA LYS A 173 -12.67 -9.14 5.25
C LYS A 173 -11.96 -9.05 6.60
N ARG A 174 -11.00 -9.94 6.91
CA ARG A 174 -10.37 -10.05 8.25
C ARG A 174 -9.85 -8.70 8.78
N ILE A 175 -9.30 -7.86 7.89
CA ILE A 175 -8.83 -6.52 8.30
C ILE A 175 -9.96 -5.66 8.88
N PHE A 176 -11.19 -5.73 8.35
CA PHE A 176 -12.31 -4.98 8.91
C PHE A 176 -12.87 -5.61 10.18
N VAL A 177 -12.69 -6.93 10.35
CA VAL A 177 -13.02 -7.62 11.62
C VAL A 177 -12.16 -7.08 12.76
N ILE A 178 -10.88 -6.77 12.50
CA ILE A 178 -9.99 -6.15 13.51
C ILE A 178 -10.56 -4.80 13.99
N GLU A 179 -11.13 -3.99 13.10
CA GLU A 179 -11.77 -2.73 13.49
C GLU A 179 -13.00 -2.94 14.39
N LYS A 180 -13.81 -3.96 14.09
CA LYS A 180 -14.95 -4.34 14.93
C LYS A 180 -14.50 -4.86 16.29
N ALA A 181 -13.44 -5.67 16.33
CA ALA A 181 -12.85 -6.15 17.58
C ALA A 181 -12.39 -4.98 18.48
N PHE A 182 -11.72 -3.97 17.91
CA PHE A 182 -11.37 -2.77 18.68
C PHE A 182 -12.62 -2.03 19.21
N LYS A 183 -13.70 -1.92 18.41
CA LYS A 183 -14.97 -1.34 18.85
C LYS A 183 -15.65 -2.13 19.97
N GLU A 184 -15.47 -3.44 20.00
CA GLU A 184 -15.93 -4.32 21.09
C GLU A 184 -14.99 -4.33 22.31
N GLY A 185 -13.88 -3.57 22.27
CA GLY A 185 -12.95 -3.41 23.39
C GLY A 185 -11.85 -4.47 23.46
N TYR A 186 -11.63 -5.25 22.40
CA TYR A 186 -10.50 -6.18 22.35
C TYR A 186 -9.16 -5.44 22.43
N THR A 187 -8.25 -5.98 23.23
CA THR A 187 -6.88 -5.51 23.33
C THR A 187 -6.04 -5.98 22.13
N ILE A 188 -4.92 -5.29 21.88
CA ILE A 188 -3.95 -5.68 20.85
C ILE A 188 -3.44 -7.11 21.07
N ASP A 189 -3.20 -7.50 22.31
CA ASP A 189 -2.71 -8.85 22.64
C ASP A 189 -3.74 -9.93 22.34
N GLN A 190 -5.01 -9.69 22.68
CA GLN A 190 -6.09 -10.62 22.33
C GLN A 190 -6.20 -10.82 20.81
N ILE A 191 -6.11 -9.73 20.03
CA ILE A 191 -6.15 -9.84 18.56
C ILE A 191 -4.88 -10.51 18.02
N TYR A 192 -3.70 -10.25 18.61
CA TYR A 192 -2.47 -10.95 18.26
C TYR A 192 -2.62 -12.46 18.49
N ASP A 193 -3.17 -12.89 19.62
CA ASP A 193 -3.32 -14.30 19.93
C ASP A 193 -4.25 -15.03 18.96
N LEU A 194 -5.30 -14.35 18.51
CA LEU A 194 -6.25 -14.86 17.53
C LEU A 194 -5.71 -14.85 16.09
N THR A 195 -4.86 -13.88 15.75
CA THR A 195 -4.49 -13.61 14.35
C THR A 195 -3.06 -13.92 13.96
N LYS A 196 -2.16 -13.89 14.94
CA LYS A 196 -0.69 -13.86 14.79
C LYS A 196 -0.18 -12.73 13.89
N ILE A 197 -1.00 -11.70 13.65
CA ILE A 197 -0.56 -10.45 13.03
C ILE A 197 0.28 -9.70 14.06
N ASP A 198 1.51 -9.34 13.69
CA ASP A 198 2.45 -8.68 14.60
C ASP A 198 1.84 -7.45 15.30
N ARG A 199 2.14 -7.32 16.60
CA ARG A 199 1.61 -6.28 17.47
C ARG A 199 1.90 -4.87 16.96
N TRP A 200 3.01 -4.67 16.24
CA TRP A 200 3.32 -3.39 15.64
C TRP A 200 2.24 -2.96 14.64
N PHE A 201 1.78 -3.86 13.76
CA PHE A 201 0.72 -3.55 12.81
C PHE A 201 -0.61 -3.31 13.53
N LEU A 202 -0.94 -4.14 14.52
CA LEU A 202 -2.16 -3.99 15.31
C LEU A 202 -2.18 -2.65 16.08
N GLN A 203 -1.05 -2.25 16.66
CA GLN A 203 -0.90 -0.95 17.32
C GLN A 203 -1.13 0.22 16.34
N LYS A 204 -0.64 0.10 15.10
CA LYS A 204 -0.86 1.13 14.08
C LYS A 204 -2.31 1.19 13.61
N LEU A 205 -2.99 0.05 13.49
CA LEU A 205 -4.42 -0.01 13.23
C LEU A 205 -5.24 0.57 14.40
N TYR A 206 -4.82 0.30 15.64
CA TYR A 206 -5.43 0.89 16.83
C TYR A 206 -5.29 2.42 16.85
N CYS A 207 -4.15 2.98 16.41
CA CYS A 207 -3.99 4.44 16.27
C CYS A 207 -4.98 5.08 15.28
N ILE A 208 -5.37 4.35 14.22
CA ILE A 208 -6.42 4.78 13.29
C ILE A 208 -7.77 4.72 14.01
N HIS A 209 -8.07 3.63 14.70
CA HIS A 209 -9.30 3.47 15.49
C HIS A 209 -9.46 4.57 16.55
N GLU A 210 -8.40 4.93 17.29
CA GLU A 210 -8.46 6.01 18.26
C GLU A 210 -8.72 7.39 17.62
N THR A 211 -8.21 7.61 16.41
CA THR A 211 -8.47 8.84 15.67
C THR A 211 -9.91 8.88 15.15
N ASP A 212 -10.46 7.75 14.73
CA ASP A 212 -11.88 7.59 14.42
C ASP A 212 -12.75 7.95 15.63
N ARG A 213 -12.43 7.39 16.82
CA ARG A 213 -13.13 7.70 18.07
C ARG A 213 -13.10 9.19 18.42
N GLN A 214 -11.96 9.85 18.21
CA GLN A 214 -11.82 11.30 18.41
C GLN A 214 -12.68 12.12 17.43
N LEU A 215 -12.79 11.67 16.17
CA LEU A 215 -13.64 12.32 15.17
C LEU A 215 -15.13 12.17 15.53
N HIS A 216 -15.57 10.98 15.93
CA HIS A 216 -16.94 10.74 16.41
C HIS A 216 -17.30 11.64 17.62
N ALA A 217 -16.35 11.91 18.51
CA ALA A 217 -16.57 12.78 19.67
C ALA A 217 -16.77 14.27 19.30
N CYS A 218 -16.37 14.71 18.11
CA CYS A 218 -16.52 16.11 17.69
C CYS A 218 -17.95 16.48 17.27
N THR A 219 -18.77 15.49 16.86
CA THR A 219 -20.19 15.58 16.45
C THR A 219 -20.56 16.56 15.32
N SER A 220 -19.68 17.48 14.93
CA SER A 220 -19.90 18.47 13.88
C SER A 220 -18.59 18.96 13.26
N VAL A 221 -18.63 19.32 11.98
CA VAL A 221 -17.51 19.93 11.25
C VAL A 221 -17.04 21.25 11.86
N ASN A 222 -17.92 21.99 12.54
CA ASN A 222 -17.59 23.28 13.15
C ASN A 222 -16.71 23.13 14.40
N VAL A 223 -16.83 22.01 15.10
CA VAL A 223 -16.05 21.68 16.30
C VAL A 223 -14.73 20.99 15.94
N LEU A 224 -14.62 20.45 14.73
CA LEU A 224 -13.41 19.78 14.26
C LEU A 224 -12.21 20.74 14.16
N GLY A 225 -11.28 20.58 15.10
CA GLY A 225 -10.01 21.30 15.13
C GLY A 225 -9.08 20.95 13.96
N ASN A 226 -8.29 21.93 13.51
CA ASN A 226 -7.33 21.75 12.41
C ASN A 226 -6.26 20.69 12.70
N GLU A 227 -5.88 20.53 13.96
CA GLU A 227 -4.88 19.54 14.38
C GLU A 227 -5.40 18.12 14.18
N LEU A 228 -6.59 17.80 14.69
CA LEU A 228 -7.22 16.50 14.49
C LEU A 228 -7.49 16.21 13.02
N LEU A 229 -7.98 17.21 12.27
CA LEU A 229 -8.16 17.09 10.82
C LEU A 229 -6.83 16.75 10.13
N ARG A 230 -5.74 17.48 10.43
CA ARG A 230 -4.41 17.19 9.86
C ARG A 230 -3.90 15.81 10.25
N LYS A 231 -4.04 15.41 11.52
CA LYS A 231 -3.67 14.08 12.03
C LYS A 231 -4.41 12.98 11.24
N ALA A 232 -5.72 13.11 11.07
CA ALA A 232 -6.51 12.17 10.29
C ALA A 232 -6.01 12.08 8.84
N LYS A 233 -5.71 13.21 8.20
CA LYS A 233 -5.16 13.21 6.82
C LYS A 233 -3.78 12.57 6.72
N ILE A 234 -2.90 12.80 7.70
CA ILE A 234 -1.59 12.14 7.81
C ILE A 234 -1.73 10.62 7.94
N GLN A 235 -2.73 10.16 8.71
CA GLN A 235 -3.07 8.74 8.83
C GLN A 235 -3.84 8.17 7.62
N GLY A 236 -4.08 8.96 6.57
CA GLY A 236 -4.69 8.48 5.33
C GLY A 236 -6.22 8.44 5.30
N PHE A 237 -6.91 9.04 6.28
CA PHE A 237 -8.37 9.15 6.28
C PHE A 237 -8.86 9.88 5.03
N THR A 238 -9.92 9.36 4.40
CA THR A 238 -10.61 10.06 3.31
C THR A 238 -11.49 11.19 3.84
N ASP A 239 -11.81 12.16 2.98
CA ASP A 239 -12.78 13.21 3.34
C ASP A 239 -14.17 12.58 3.62
N PHE A 240 -14.49 11.46 2.95
CA PHE A 240 -15.67 10.61 3.19
C PHE A 240 -15.69 10.02 4.61
N GLN A 241 -14.62 9.36 5.05
CA GLN A 241 -14.57 8.78 6.41
C GLN A 241 -14.73 9.85 7.49
N ILE A 242 -14.11 11.02 7.32
CA ILE A 242 -14.25 12.12 8.28
C ILE A 242 -15.69 12.63 8.32
N ALA A 243 -16.34 12.82 7.16
CA ALA A 243 -17.75 13.21 7.11
C ALA A 243 -18.65 12.18 7.81
N ARG A 244 -18.33 10.90 7.64
CA ARG A 244 -19.06 9.77 8.22
C ARG A 244 -18.89 9.64 9.74
N ALA A 245 -17.68 9.89 10.23
CA ALA A 245 -17.39 9.94 11.65
C ALA A 245 -18.10 11.10 12.35
N LEU A 246 -18.24 12.23 11.67
CA LEU A 246 -18.97 13.40 12.19
C LEU A 246 -20.50 13.26 12.11
N GLY A 247 -21.03 12.14 11.60
CA GLY A 247 -22.47 11.92 11.49
C GLY A 247 -23.15 12.73 10.38
N MET A 248 -22.41 13.38 9.50
CA MET A 248 -22.96 14.29 8.49
C MET A 248 -23.87 13.58 7.47
N GLU A 249 -23.75 12.26 7.30
CA GLU A 249 -24.63 11.48 6.42
C GLU A 249 -26.08 11.42 6.89
N GLN A 250 -26.34 11.77 8.17
CA GLN A 250 -27.68 11.85 8.73
C GLN A 250 -28.37 13.18 8.38
N GLU A 251 -27.58 14.20 8.06
CA GLU A 251 -28.06 15.57 7.79
C GLU A 251 -28.10 15.87 6.29
N MET A 252 -27.20 15.27 5.50
CA MET A 252 -27.09 15.50 4.06
C MET A 252 -26.52 14.31 3.32
N ASP A 253 -26.66 14.35 1.99
CA ASP A 253 -26.02 13.39 1.09
C ASP A 253 -24.51 13.27 1.35
N ILE A 254 -24.00 12.04 1.40
CA ILE A 254 -22.62 11.75 1.81
C ILE A 254 -21.56 12.34 0.87
N GLU A 255 -21.86 12.47 -0.43
CA GLU A 255 -20.94 13.11 -1.37
C GLU A 255 -20.86 14.61 -1.11
N LYS A 256 -22.00 15.26 -0.81
CA LYS A 256 -22.01 16.67 -0.38
C LYS A 256 -21.26 16.87 0.95
N ALA A 257 -21.43 15.96 1.90
CA ALA A 257 -20.72 16.01 3.18
C ALA A 257 -19.20 15.87 2.99
N SER A 258 -18.76 14.90 2.19
CA SER A 258 -17.35 14.71 1.80
C SER A 258 -16.77 15.96 1.13
N MET A 259 -17.55 16.62 0.26
CA MET A 259 -17.16 17.87 -0.38
C MET A 259 -17.04 19.04 0.60
N ALA A 260 -17.90 19.12 1.63
CA ALA A 260 -17.79 20.11 2.69
C ALA A 260 -16.49 19.93 3.51
N ILE A 261 -16.15 18.68 3.88
CA ILE A 261 -14.86 18.37 4.53
C ILE A 261 -13.69 18.77 3.64
N ARG A 262 -13.76 18.48 2.34
CA ARG A 262 -12.74 18.88 1.37
C ARG A 262 -12.56 20.41 1.34
N ALA A 263 -13.65 21.18 1.32
CA ALA A 263 -13.60 22.64 1.34
C ALA A 263 -12.97 23.17 2.64
N ARG A 264 -13.42 22.67 3.81
CA ARG A 264 -12.90 23.01 5.14
C ARG A 264 -11.40 22.71 5.26
N ARG A 265 -10.97 21.58 4.72
CA ARG A 265 -9.57 21.14 4.68
C ARG A 265 -8.71 22.06 3.81
N LYS A 266 -9.20 22.45 2.63
CA LYS A 266 -8.51 23.39 1.73
C LYS A 266 -8.38 24.79 2.37
N GLN A 267 -9.45 25.28 3.00
CA GLN A 267 -9.46 26.57 3.68
C GLN A 267 -8.42 26.64 4.81
N ALA A 268 -8.18 25.52 5.49
CA ALA A 268 -7.15 25.41 6.53
C ALA A 268 -5.73 25.14 5.99
N GLY A 269 -5.52 25.13 4.67
CA GLY A 269 -4.22 24.84 4.06
C GLY A 269 -3.75 23.40 4.25
N ILE A 270 -4.63 22.46 4.59
CA ILE A 270 -4.29 21.05 4.80
C ILE A 270 -4.34 20.34 3.44
N LEU A 271 -3.26 20.43 2.69
CA LEU A 271 -3.14 19.86 1.35
C LEU A 271 -2.05 18.78 1.34
N PRO A 272 -2.21 17.71 0.52
CA PRO A 272 -1.13 16.77 0.32
C PRO A 272 -0.05 17.41 -0.55
N VAL A 273 1.19 16.97 -0.34
CA VAL A 273 2.33 17.29 -1.20
C VAL A 273 2.66 16.14 -2.13
N VAL A 274 3.40 16.43 -3.19
CA VAL A 274 3.84 15.48 -4.21
C VAL A 274 5.27 15.07 -3.88
N LYS A 275 5.52 13.77 -3.79
CA LYS A 275 6.83 13.19 -3.50
C LYS A 275 7.31 12.29 -4.63
N GLN A 276 8.61 12.26 -4.85
CA GLN A 276 9.26 11.42 -5.87
C GLN A 276 9.68 10.07 -5.30
N ILE A 277 9.71 9.06 -6.17
CA ILE A 277 10.35 7.76 -5.96
C ILE A 277 11.69 7.82 -6.68
N ASP A 278 12.78 7.79 -5.90
CA ASP A 278 14.14 8.08 -6.39
C ASP A 278 15.13 6.91 -6.27
N THR A 279 14.70 5.77 -5.71
CA THR A 279 15.49 4.56 -5.39
C THR A 279 16.52 4.70 -4.25
N LEU A 280 16.80 5.91 -3.76
CA LEU A 280 17.94 6.21 -2.87
C LEU A 280 17.60 7.16 -1.71
N ALA A 281 16.32 7.29 -1.34
CA ALA A 281 15.88 8.10 -0.20
C ALA A 281 16.47 9.53 -0.20
N ALA A 282 16.39 10.20 -1.36
CA ALA A 282 16.88 11.54 -1.63
C ALA A 282 18.41 11.75 -1.54
N GLU A 283 19.22 10.70 -1.45
CA GLU A 283 20.68 10.81 -1.52
C GLU A 283 21.14 11.37 -2.88
N TYR A 284 20.48 10.96 -3.96
CA TYR A 284 20.69 11.46 -5.31
C TYR A 284 19.38 11.97 -5.92
N PRO A 285 19.42 13.06 -6.72
CA PRO A 285 18.22 13.59 -7.34
C PRO A 285 17.66 12.63 -8.41
N ALA A 286 16.35 12.39 -8.36
CA ALA A 286 15.65 11.63 -9.38
C ALA A 286 15.53 12.45 -10.68
N GLN A 287 15.81 11.81 -11.81
CA GLN A 287 15.62 12.39 -13.15
C GLN A 287 14.28 11.97 -13.78
N THR A 288 13.41 11.32 -12.99
CA THR A 288 12.13 10.78 -13.41
C THR A 288 11.02 11.23 -12.46
N ASN A 289 9.84 11.50 -13.00
CA ASN A 289 8.66 11.88 -12.20
C ASN A 289 7.79 10.66 -11.92
N TYR A 290 8.31 9.69 -11.16
CA TYR A 290 7.48 8.65 -10.53
C TYR A 290 7.04 9.15 -9.16
N LEU A 291 5.74 9.41 -8.99
CA LEU A 291 5.22 10.26 -7.93
C LEU A 291 4.19 9.57 -7.04
N TYR A 292 4.11 10.01 -5.78
CA TYR A 292 2.99 9.73 -4.89
C TYR A 292 2.59 10.99 -4.10
N LEU A 293 1.36 11.01 -3.60
CA LEU A 293 0.85 12.09 -2.74
C LEU A 293 0.94 11.70 -1.28
N THR A 294 1.29 12.63 -0.39
CA THR A 294 1.26 12.40 1.07
C THR A 294 0.96 13.69 1.84
N TYR A 295 0.35 13.57 3.01
CA TYR A 295 0.23 14.69 3.96
C TYR A 295 1.43 14.81 4.90
N SER A 296 2.33 13.81 4.92
CA SER A 296 3.52 13.74 5.77
C SER A 296 4.74 14.41 5.13
N GLY A 297 4.53 15.60 4.55
CA GLY A 297 5.60 16.35 3.89
C GLY A 297 5.34 17.85 3.95
N VAL A 298 6.42 18.62 3.81
CA VAL A 298 6.39 20.09 3.98
C VAL A 298 6.40 20.85 2.65
N ALA A 299 6.81 20.19 1.55
CA ALA A 299 6.90 20.76 0.22
C ALA A 299 6.79 19.68 -0.86
N HIS A 300 6.47 20.09 -2.08
CA HIS A 300 6.52 19.24 -3.28
C HIS A 300 7.97 19.00 -3.72
N ASP A 301 8.28 17.80 -4.21
CA ASP A 301 9.61 17.49 -4.77
C ASP A 301 9.75 17.93 -6.24
N ILE A 302 8.63 18.26 -6.89
CA ILE A 302 8.60 18.71 -8.28
C ILE A 302 8.10 20.15 -8.40
N ARG A 303 8.47 20.78 -9.52
CA ARG A 303 7.82 22.00 -10.00
C ARG A 303 6.71 21.62 -10.95
N PHE A 304 5.55 22.27 -10.81
CA PHE A 304 4.42 22.07 -11.71
C PHE A 304 4.56 22.98 -12.92
N GLU A 305 4.69 22.38 -14.09
CA GLU A 305 4.63 23.11 -15.35
C GLU A 305 3.19 23.57 -15.60
N GLN A 306 3.01 24.84 -16.00
CA GLN A 306 1.71 25.47 -16.24
C GLN A 306 1.51 25.79 -17.72
N ASP A 307 1.98 24.89 -18.58
CA ASP A 307 1.92 25.05 -20.04
C ASP A 307 0.53 24.75 -20.64
N LYS A 308 -0.40 24.24 -19.81
CA LYS A 308 -1.76 23.81 -20.18
C LYS A 308 -1.81 22.71 -21.25
N ARG A 309 -0.73 21.94 -21.43
CA ARG A 309 -0.65 20.81 -22.39
C ARG A 309 -0.82 19.45 -21.72
N SER A 310 -0.88 19.40 -20.39
CA SER A 310 -1.01 18.16 -19.63
C SER A 310 -2.33 17.44 -19.92
N VAL A 311 -2.25 16.19 -20.35
CA VAL A 311 -3.38 15.27 -20.50
C VAL A 311 -3.35 14.24 -19.39
N VAL A 312 -4.49 14.00 -18.73
CA VAL A 312 -4.62 12.99 -17.66
C VAL A 312 -5.28 11.74 -18.22
N VAL A 313 -4.57 10.61 -18.15
CA VAL A 313 -5.12 9.28 -18.45
C VAL A 313 -5.35 8.54 -17.13
N LEU A 314 -6.60 8.16 -16.86
CA LEU A 314 -6.97 7.41 -15.66
C LEU A 314 -6.85 5.91 -15.93
N GLY A 315 -6.08 5.22 -15.08
CA GLY A 315 -5.92 3.75 -15.16
C GLY A 315 -7.12 2.98 -14.60
N SER A 316 -7.13 1.66 -14.83
CA SER A 316 -8.20 0.75 -14.42
C SER A 316 -8.22 0.39 -12.93
N GLY A 317 -7.12 0.64 -12.21
CA GLY A 317 -6.98 0.26 -10.80
C GLY A 317 -6.64 -1.23 -10.65
N ALA A 318 -7.21 -1.88 -9.63
CA ALA A 318 -6.97 -3.30 -9.39
C ALA A 318 -7.67 -4.17 -10.44
N TYR A 319 -6.95 -5.14 -11.01
CA TYR A 319 -7.59 -6.16 -11.84
C TYR A 319 -8.61 -6.97 -11.04
N ARG A 320 -9.72 -7.29 -11.70
CA ARG A 320 -10.84 -8.07 -11.17
C ARG A 320 -11.55 -8.81 -12.31
N ILE A 321 -12.43 -9.75 -11.99
CA ILE A 321 -13.13 -10.51 -13.03
C ILE A 321 -14.01 -9.54 -13.84
N GLY A 322 -13.77 -9.47 -15.15
CA GLY A 322 -14.43 -8.52 -16.06
C GLY A 322 -13.75 -7.15 -16.20
N SER A 323 -12.60 -6.94 -15.53
CA SER A 323 -11.74 -5.77 -15.76
C SER A 323 -10.28 -6.13 -15.52
N SER A 324 -9.56 -6.41 -16.60
CA SER A 324 -8.20 -6.93 -16.58
C SER A 324 -7.28 -6.10 -17.51
N VAL A 325 -6.22 -6.74 -18.01
CA VAL A 325 -5.13 -6.15 -18.80
C VAL A 325 -5.60 -5.40 -20.05
N GLU A 326 -6.76 -5.73 -20.61
CA GLU A 326 -7.34 -5.03 -21.76
C GLU A 326 -7.53 -3.53 -21.51
N PHE A 327 -7.91 -3.14 -20.29
CA PHE A 327 -8.08 -1.73 -19.94
C PHE A 327 -6.74 -1.02 -19.71
N ASP A 328 -5.74 -1.75 -19.20
CA ASP A 328 -4.37 -1.22 -19.08
C ASP A 328 -3.76 -1.01 -20.47
N TRP A 329 -3.98 -1.95 -21.40
CA TRP A 329 -3.55 -1.82 -22.79
C TRP A 329 -4.14 -0.57 -23.44
N CYS A 330 -5.44 -0.30 -23.29
CA CYS A 330 -6.07 0.92 -23.77
C CYS A 330 -5.41 2.19 -23.20
N GLY A 331 -5.12 2.20 -21.89
CA GLY A 331 -4.43 3.31 -21.23
C GLY A 331 -3.02 3.54 -21.76
N VAL A 332 -2.25 2.46 -21.97
CA VAL A 332 -0.90 2.51 -22.55
C VAL A 332 -0.93 3.01 -23.99
N GLN A 333 -1.88 2.55 -24.82
CA GLN A 333 -2.02 3.06 -26.18
C GLN A 333 -2.39 4.55 -26.20
N ALA A 334 -3.31 4.99 -25.35
CA ALA A 334 -3.64 6.41 -25.22
C ALA A 334 -2.39 7.24 -24.87
N LEU A 335 -1.60 6.79 -23.89
CA LEU A 335 -0.34 7.45 -23.51
C LEU A 335 0.67 7.48 -24.66
N ASN A 336 0.80 6.40 -25.43
CA ASN A 336 1.70 6.34 -26.57
C ASN A 336 1.26 7.29 -27.70
N THR A 337 -0.03 7.44 -27.94
CA THR A 337 -0.56 8.39 -28.92
C THR A 337 -0.35 9.83 -28.45
N ILE A 338 -0.71 10.15 -27.20
CA ILE A 338 -0.52 11.49 -26.62
C ILE A 338 0.95 11.92 -26.66
N ARG A 339 1.90 10.99 -26.47
CA ARG A 339 3.34 11.30 -26.56
C ARG A 339 3.85 11.61 -27.97
N LYS A 340 3.11 11.21 -29.01
CA LYS A 340 3.49 11.45 -30.41
C LYS A 340 2.96 12.79 -30.93
N GLU A 341 1.85 13.26 -30.37
CA GLU A 341 1.22 14.56 -30.67
C GLU A 341 1.86 15.71 -29.87
#